data_AF-A0A540L062-F1
#
_entry.id   AF-A0A540L062-F1
#
_cell.length_a   1.000
_cell.length_b   1.000
_cell.length_c   1.000
_cell.angle_alpha   90.00
_cell.angle_beta   90.00
_cell.angle_gamma   90.00
#
_symmetry.space_group_name_H-M   'P 1'
#
loop_
_entity.id
_entity.type
_entity.pdbx_description
1 polymer ?
#
loop_
_entity_poly.entity_id
_entity_poly.type
_entity_poly.pdbx_seq_one_letter_code
_entity_poly.pdbx_strand_id
1 'polypeptide(L)' 'MLRQPPSTSPVLVADLTFQGDAFQFGGVIQLTKNQVDGPPLPRSVGRASYAQPVRLWDAITGRLTDFTTHFNFIVKALSD' A
#
# COMPACT_ATOMS: atom_id res chain seq x y z
N MET A 1 0.48 -26.86 17.59
CA MET A 1 0.71 -25.41 17.72
C MET A 1 -0.27 -24.70 16.80
N LEU A 2 -1.27 -24.01 17.34
CA LEU A 2 -2.19 -23.20 16.54
C LEU A 2 -1.47 -21.93 16.08
N ARG A 3 -1.45 -21.68 14.77
CA ARG A 3 -0.97 -20.40 14.22
C ARG A 3 -2.03 -19.34 14.50
N GLN A 4 -1.67 -18.31 15.27
CA GLN A 4 -2.53 -17.17 15.55
C GLN A 4 -2.69 -16.35 14.25
N PRO A 5 -3.91 -15.94 13.86
CA PRO A 5 -4.11 -15.11 12.68
C PRO A 5 -3.46 -13.73 12.89
N PRO A 6 -2.97 -13.07 11.82
CA PRO A 6 -2.36 -11.76 11.92
C PRO A 6 -3.37 -10.74 12.49
N SER A 7 -2.97 -10.05 13.56
CA SER A 7 -3.71 -8.94 14.15
C SER A 7 -3.80 -7.79 13.14
N THR A 8 -5.00 -7.47 12.68
CA THR A 8 -5.23 -6.29 11.84
C THR A 8 -5.24 -5.04 12.73
N SER A 9 -4.06 -4.56 13.11
CA SER A 9 -3.91 -3.20 13.62
C SER A 9 -4.25 -2.20 12.52
N PRO A 10 -4.93 -1.07 12.82
CA PRO A 10 -5.18 -0.03 11.83
C PRO A 10 -3.84 0.50 11.33
N VAL A 11 -3.65 0.56 10.01
CA VAL A 11 -2.46 1.18 9.40
C VAL A 11 -2.51 2.66 9.72
N LEU A 12 -1.71 3.08 10.70
CA LEU A 12 -1.59 4.48 11.07
C LEU A 12 -0.85 5.21 9.95
N VAL A 13 -1.37 6.36 9.52
CA VAL A 13 -0.83 7.22 8.44
C VAL A 13 0.65 7.54 8.64
N ALA A 14 1.12 7.52 9.90
CA ALA A 14 2.50 7.77 10.28
C ALA A 14 3.52 6.78 9.68
N ASP A 15 3.07 5.63 9.19
CA ASP A 15 3.95 4.55 8.75
C ASP A 15 4.06 4.42 7.22
N LEU A 16 3.37 5.28 6.45
CA LEU A 16 3.38 5.24 4.99
C LEU A 16 3.89 6.55 4.37
N THR A 17 4.66 6.39 3.30
CA THR A 17 5.05 7.46 2.39
C THR A 17 4.24 7.34 1.10
N PHE A 18 3.69 8.46 0.65
CA PHE A 18 2.93 8.53 -0.61
C PHE A 18 3.74 9.25 -1.68
N GLN A 19 3.63 8.79 -2.92
CA GLN A 19 4.28 9.38 -4.08
C GLN A 19 3.30 9.45 -5.26
N GLY A 20 3.47 10.45 -6.12
CA GLY A 20 2.59 10.69 -7.26
C GLY A 20 1.18 11.06 -6.78
N ASP A 21 0.17 10.45 -7.41
CA ASP A 21 -1.23 10.73 -7.14
C ASP A 21 -1.81 9.96 -5.95
N ALA A 22 -1.00 9.18 -5.22
CA ALA A 22 -1.50 8.38 -4.12
C ALA A 22 -1.79 9.23 -2.89
N PHE A 23 -2.90 8.93 -2.21
CA PHE A 23 -3.28 9.59 -0.96
C PHE A 23 -4.14 8.65 -0.11
N GLN A 24 -4.28 8.97 1.17
CA GLN A 24 -5.18 8.28 2.08
C GLN A 24 -6.43 9.11 2.30
N PHE A 25 -7.60 8.49 2.17
CA PHE A 25 -8.87 9.12 2.47
C PHE A 25 -9.87 8.06 2.93
N GLY A 26 -10.66 8.37 3.97
CA GLY A 26 -11.70 7.45 4.47
C GLY A 26 -11.18 6.09 4.93
N GLY A 27 -9.96 6.02 5.46
CA GLY A 27 -9.35 4.78 5.95
C GLY A 27 -8.80 3.84 4.86
N VAL A 28 -8.81 4.25 3.60
CA VAL A 28 -8.25 3.48 2.48
C VAL A 28 -7.11 4.22 1.81
N ILE A 29 -6.21 3.47 1.16
CA ILE A 29 -5.18 4.01 0.26
C ILE A 29 -5.79 4.10 -1.13
N GLN A 30 -5.84 5.31 -1.68
CA GLN A 30 -6.15 5.53 -3.08
C GLN A 30 -4.84 5.69 -3.85
N LEU A 31 -4.54 4.76 -4.76
CA LEU A 31 -3.29 4.77 -5.53
C LEU A 31 -3.36 5.68 -6.76
N THR A 32 -4.55 5.82 -7.35
CA THR A 32 -4.81 6.67 -8.49
C THR A 32 -5.91 7.66 -8.14
N LYS A 33 -5.91 8.80 -8.80
CA LYS A 33 -7.04 9.72 -8.76
C LYS A 33 -8.29 8.98 -9.24
N ASN A 34 -9.36 9.13 -8.48
CA ASN A 34 -10.69 8.65 -8.84
C ASN A 34 -11.64 9.84 -8.72
N GLN A 35 -11.93 10.49 -9.84
CA GLN A 35 -12.93 11.55 -9.91
C GLN A 35 -14.08 11.03 -10.76
N VAL A 36 -15.18 10.65 -10.11
CA VAL A 36 -16.43 10.29 -10.78
C VAL A 36 -17.04 11.51 -11.48
N ASP A 37 -16.91 12.69 -10.86
CA ASP A 37 -17.56 13.94 -11.32
C ASP A 37 -16.58 14.94 -11.96
N GLY A 38 -15.39 14.48 -12.38
CA GLY A 38 -14.31 15.33 -12.90
C GLY A 38 -14.04 15.13 -14.40
N PRO A 39 -13.30 16.04 -15.05
CA PRO A 39 -12.82 15.81 -16.41
C PRO A 39 -12.00 14.49 -16.44
N PRO A 40 -12.00 13.76 -17.58
CA PRO A 40 -11.21 12.55 -17.73
C PRO A 40 -9.79 12.80 -17.25
N LEU A 41 -9.27 11.92 -16.40
CA LEU A 41 -7.93 12.03 -15.85
C LEU A 41 -6.96 11.32 -16.80
N PRO A 42 -6.27 12.01 -17.74
CA PRO A 42 -5.25 11.36 -18.52
C PRO A 42 -4.12 10.93 -17.57
N ARG A 43 -3.89 9.62 -17.48
CA ARG A 43 -2.72 9.00 -16.83
C ARG A 43 -2.51 9.38 -15.36
N SER A 44 -3.21 8.70 -14.45
CA SER A 44 -2.93 8.79 -13.01
C SER A 44 -2.01 7.67 -12.54
N VAL A 45 -0.96 8.02 -11.78
CA VAL A 45 0.00 7.06 -11.21
C VAL A 45 0.37 7.49 -9.80
N GLY A 46 0.28 6.57 -8.84
CA GLY A 46 0.69 6.80 -7.46
C GLY A 46 1.22 5.54 -6.79
N ARG A 47 1.98 5.74 -5.70
CA ARG A 47 2.60 4.69 -4.89
C ARG A 47 2.42 5.00 -3.41
N ALA A 48 2.21 3.95 -2.61
CA ALA A 48 2.32 4.00 -1.16
C ALA A 48 3.41 3.01 -0.73
N SER A 49 4.29 3.41 0.18
CA SER A 49 5.42 2.58 0.65
C SER A 49 5.58 2.71 2.15
N TYR A 50 5.89 1.60 2.83
CA TYR A 50 6.21 1.61 4.26
C TYR A 50 7.41 2.55 4.50
N ALA A 51 7.28 3.44 5.48
CA ALA A 51 8.21 4.54 5.70
C ALA A 51 9.58 4.07 6.21
N GLN A 52 9.63 2.89 6.84
CA GLN A 52 10.86 2.31 7.37
C GLN A 52 11.44 1.25 6.43
N PRO A 53 12.77 1.18 6.28
CA PRO A 53 13.40 0.15 5.46
C PRO A 53 13.21 -1.24 6.07
N VAL A 54 12.93 -2.23 5.23
CA VAL A 54 12.91 -3.65 5.60
C VAL A 54 14.19 -4.31 5.10
N ARG A 55 14.95 -4.93 6.00
CA ARG A 55 16.21 -5.60 5.64
C ARG A 55 15.90 -6.97 5.05
N LEU A 56 16.04 -7.12 3.73
CA LEU A 56 15.74 -8.38 3.03
C LEU A 56 16.86 -9.41 3.12
N TRP A 57 18.12 -8.96 3.28
CA TRP A 57 19.27 -9.84 3.39
C TRP A 57 20.47 -9.17 4.07
N ASP A 58 21.43 -9.99 4.48
CA ASP A 58 22.71 -9.58 5.06
C ASP A 58 23.86 -10.00 4.13
N ALA A 59 24.62 -9.02 3.64
CA ALA A 59 25.68 -9.29 2.65
C ALA A 59 26.94 -9.95 3.22
N ILE A 60 27.18 -9.84 4.53
CA ILE A 60 28.36 -10.41 5.19
C ILE A 60 28.14 -11.91 5.44
N THR A 61 26.93 -12.27 5.86
CA THR A 61 26.55 -13.63 6.26
C THR A 61 25.79 -14.40 5.19
N GLY A 62 25.33 -13.73 4.13
CA GLY A 62 24.50 -14.31 3.07
C GLY A 62 23.08 -14.71 3.53
N ARG A 63 22.67 -14.32 4.74
CA ARG A 63 21.37 -14.71 5.29
C ARG A 63 20.24 -13.89 4.65
N LEU A 64 19.18 -14.58 4.26
CA LEU A 64 17.95 -13.99 3.74
C LEU A 64 16.91 -13.85 4.85
N THR A 65 16.03 -12.86 4.72
CA THR A 65 14.89 -12.64 5.61
C THR A 65 13.62 -13.14 4.95
N ASP A 66 12.89 -14.00 5.64
CA ASP A 66 11.53 -14.38 5.24
C ASP A 66 10.58 -13.23 5.53
N PHE A 67 9.72 -12.89 4.57
CA PHE A 67 8.67 -11.90 4.77
C PHE A 67 7.32 -12.41 4.26
N THR A 68 6.25 -11.90 4.84
CA THR A 68 4.89 -12.17 4.42
C THR A 68 4.11 -10.86 4.48
N THR A 69 3.34 -10.57 3.43
CA THR A 69 2.46 -9.41 3.37
C THR A 69 1.07 -9.85 2.95
N HIS A 70 0.06 -9.18 3.51
CA HIS A 70 -1.34 -9.41 3.19
C HIS A 70 -1.99 -8.06 2.91
N PHE A 71 -2.67 -7.95 1.77
CA PHE A 71 -3.42 -6.76 1.40
C PHE A 71 -4.68 -7.15 0.63
N ASN A 72 -5.71 -6.32 0.75
CA ASN A 72 -6.93 -6.42 -0.03
C ASN A 72 -7.08 -5.12 -0.82
N PHE A 73 -7.55 -5.20 -2.06
CA PHE A 73 -7.78 -4.03 -2.91
C PHE A 73 -9.06 -4.17 -3.72
N ILE A 74 -9.59 -3.03 -4.15
CA ILE A 74 -10.73 -2.95 -5.05
C ILE A 74 -10.29 -2.11 -6.25
N VAL A 75 -10.54 -2.61 -7.46
CA VAL A 75 -10.45 -1.81 -8.69
C VAL A 75 -11.87 -1.50 -9.11
N LYS A 76 -12.25 -0.21 -9.03
CA LYS A 76 -13.54 0.26 -9.51
C LYS A 76 -13.30 1.09 -10.77
N ALA A 77 -13.77 0.58 -11.91
CA ALA A 77 -13.83 1.38 -13.13
C ALA A 77 -14.88 2.49 -12.95
N LEU A 78 -14.65 3.63 -13.60
CA LEU A 78 -15.72 4.59 -13.86
C LEU A 78 -16.62 3.91 -14.89
N SER A 79 -17.84 3.55 -14.48
CA SER A 79 -18.89 3.12 -15.40
C SER A 79 -19.54 4.37 -15.98
N ASP A 80 -19.68 4.41 -17.30
CA ASP A 80 -20.48 5.41 -18.02
C ASP A 80 -21.97 5.36 -17.64
#